data_AF-A0A250IPK6-F1
#
_entry.id   AF-A0A250IPK6-F1
#
_cell.length_a   1.000
_cell.length_b   1.000
_cell.length_c   1.000
_cell.angle_alpha   90.00
_cell.angle_beta   90.00
_cell.angle_gamma   90.00
#
_symmetry.space_group_name_H-M   'P 1'
#
loop_
_entity.id
_entity.type
_entity.pdbx_description
1 polymer ?
#
loop_
_entity_poly.entity_id
_entity_poly.type
_entity_poly.pdbx_seq_one_letter_code
_entity_poly.pdbx_strand_id
1 'polypeptide(L)'
;MSVETYKVETSTQSPTHEVKTTKEKKKEREARPPQPQPLLGSAESRERLRQAEAIVKRNTLWAVGAGALIFPVVDVVAASAVQLKMLKNLSDLYGVNFSEGIAKKLVSSLLMSLGGVAVGVGAASLIKLIPGVGSALGVLTFPLSVAAFTNALGRVFIMHFESGGTLLDFDPKKMQEHFKNEFEKARLTVDQLRKEDSQVETTVRAERRET
;
A
#
# COMPACT_ATOMS: atom_id res chain seq x y z
N MET A 1 54.97 -31.57 41.24
CA MET A 1 56.30 -31.07 41.67
C MET A 1 56.81 -30.20 40.55
N SER A 2 57.31 -28.98 40.69
CA SER A 2 57.37 -27.93 41.71
C SER A 2 58.11 -26.81 40.95
N VAL A 3 57.77 -25.55 41.25
CA VAL A 3 58.59 -24.32 41.09
C VAL A 3 59.12 -23.95 39.69
N GLU A 4 59.34 -22.71 39.27
CA GLU A 4 59.05 -21.33 39.66
C GLU A 4 60.04 -20.52 38.79
N THR A 5 59.64 -19.40 38.21
CA THR A 5 60.54 -18.23 38.14
C THR A 5 59.76 -17.01 37.70
N TYR A 6 59.52 -16.16 38.70
CA TYR A 6 59.07 -14.80 38.60
C TYR A 6 60.15 -13.92 37.97
N LYS A 7 59.73 -12.90 37.22
CA LYS A 7 60.42 -11.61 37.27
C LYS A 7 59.41 -10.52 37.60
N VAL A 8 59.60 -10.01 38.81
CA VAL A 8 58.94 -8.87 39.41
C VAL A 8 59.63 -7.60 38.92
N GLU A 9 58.86 -6.60 38.50
CA GLU A 9 59.21 -5.21 38.76
C GLU A 9 58.00 -4.52 39.39
N THR A 10 58.22 -4.07 40.61
CA THR A 10 57.28 -3.41 41.52
C THR A 10 57.45 -1.91 41.46
N SER A 11 56.42 -1.24 41.99
CA SER A 11 56.47 0.08 42.62
C SER A 11 56.24 1.24 41.62
N THR A 12 55.35 2.21 41.87
CA THR A 12 54.99 2.82 43.16
C THR A 12 53.70 3.65 43.06
N GLN A 13 52.76 3.40 43.99
CA GLN A 13 51.80 4.32 44.65
C GLN A 13 50.67 5.04 43.90
N SER A 14 49.44 4.60 44.21
CA SER A 14 48.29 5.48 44.60
C SER A 14 48.44 5.88 46.08
N PRO A 15 47.79 6.94 46.67
CA PRO A 15 46.32 7.05 46.84
C PRO A 15 45.77 8.50 46.83
N THR A 16 44.46 8.79 46.65
CA THR A 16 43.50 8.91 47.77
C THR A 16 42.08 9.16 47.22
N HIS A 17 41.20 8.20 47.50
CA HIS A 17 39.78 8.28 47.85
C HIS A 17 38.90 9.45 47.39
N GLU A 18 37.89 9.13 46.56
CA GLU A 18 36.51 9.50 46.88
C GLU A 18 35.55 8.37 46.44
N VAL A 19 34.97 7.67 47.41
CA VAL A 19 33.89 6.70 47.20
C VAL A 19 32.58 7.45 47.30
N LYS A 20 31.84 7.60 46.19
CA LYS A 20 30.38 7.75 46.21
C LYS A 20 29.75 7.01 45.02
N THR A 21 29.08 5.91 45.38
CA THR A 21 27.76 5.46 44.91
C THR A 21 27.45 5.60 43.41
N THR A 22 27.10 4.46 42.78
CA THR A 22 25.73 4.19 42.29
C THR A 22 25.76 3.18 41.14
N LYS A 23 25.17 2.01 41.43
CA LYS A 23 24.57 1.10 40.46
C LYS A 23 23.74 1.90 39.45
N GLU A 24 24.03 1.79 38.15
CA GLU A 24 23.08 1.91 37.03
C GLU A 24 23.80 2.35 35.76
N LYS A 25 24.20 1.39 34.92
CA LYS A 25 24.23 1.64 33.47
C LYS A 25 24.01 0.36 32.68
N LYS A 26 22.87 -0.26 32.96
CA LYS A 26 22.13 -1.09 32.01
C LYS A 26 20.76 -0.41 31.84
N LYS A 27 20.71 0.64 31.02
CA LYS A 27 19.46 1.34 30.70
C LYS A 27 19.53 1.88 29.27
N GLU A 28 18.37 1.88 28.62
CA GLU A 28 18.09 2.40 27.28
C GLU A 28 18.62 1.58 26.08
N ARG A 29 18.29 0.27 26.03
CA ARG A 29 17.57 -0.18 24.83
C ARG A 29 16.15 0.29 25.02
N GLU A 30 15.83 1.42 24.41
CA GLU A 30 14.49 1.98 24.33
C GLU A 30 13.59 0.92 23.68
N ALA A 31 12.99 0.09 24.53
CA ALA A 31 11.84 -0.70 24.18
C ALA A 31 10.78 0.31 23.77
N ARG A 32 10.48 0.38 22.47
CA ARG A 32 9.27 1.05 22.00
C ARG A 32 8.13 0.59 22.91
N PRO A 33 7.31 1.51 23.44
CA PRO A 33 6.14 1.12 24.20
C PRO A 33 5.40 0.00 23.46
N PRO A 34 4.87 -1.03 24.16
CA PRO A 34 3.99 -1.98 23.53
C PRO A 34 2.96 -1.16 22.76
N GLN A 35 2.95 -1.30 21.43
CA GLN A 35 1.95 -0.64 20.60
C GLN A 35 0.59 -1.01 21.21
N PRO A 36 -0.26 -0.05 21.57
CA PRO A 36 -1.59 -0.36 22.08
C PRO A 36 -2.24 -1.32 21.10
N GLN A 37 -2.52 -2.54 21.54
CA GLN A 37 -3.21 -3.51 20.72
C GLN A 37 -4.49 -2.84 20.21
N PRO A 38 -4.80 -2.90 18.90
CA PRO A 38 -6.00 -2.28 18.38
C PRO A 38 -7.22 -2.88 19.10
N LEU A 39 -7.82 -2.10 19.99
CA LEU A 39 -9.18 -2.34 20.42
C LEU A 39 -10.05 -2.06 19.19
N LEU A 40 -10.34 -3.09 18.39
CA LEU A 40 -11.25 -2.97 17.25
C LEU A 40 -12.49 -2.19 17.69
N GLY A 41 -12.67 -0.98 17.16
CA GLY A 41 -13.77 -0.07 17.51
C GLY A 41 -13.42 1.15 18.39
N SER A 42 -12.17 1.31 18.83
CA SER A 42 -11.75 2.53 19.54
C SER A 42 -11.89 3.80 18.67
N ALA A 43 -11.98 4.98 19.29
CA ALA A 43 -12.00 6.25 18.55
C ALA A 43 -10.74 6.44 17.70
N GLU A 44 -9.58 6.03 18.22
CA GLU A 44 -8.30 6.08 17.50
C GLU A 44 -8.26 5.14 16.30
N SER A 45 -8.77 3.91 16.44
CA SER A 45 -8.88 2.95 15.32
C SER A 45 -9.81 3.49 14.23
N ARG A 46 -10.94 4.10 14.59
CA ARG A 46 -11.86 4.71 13.63
C ARG A 46 -11.24 5.89 12.89
N GLU A 47 -10.51 6.75 13.60
CA GLU A 47 -9.80 7.88 12.97
C GLU A 47 -8.68 7.39 12.03
N ARG A 48 -7.90 6.39 12.46
CA ARG A 48 -6.88 5.77 11.61
C ARG A 48 -7.47 5.16 10.34
N LEU A 49 -8.58 4.41 10.47
CA LEU A 49 -9.29 3.84 9.33
C LEU A 49 -9.77 4.93 8.36
N ARG A 50 -10.35 6.02 8.88
CA ARG A 50 -10.76 7.18 8.07
C ARG A 50 -9.59 7.79 7.31
N GLN A 51 -8.43 7.96 7.95
CA GLN A 51 -7.22 8.46 7.30
C GLN A 51 -6.72 7.50 6.21
N ALA A 52 -6.76 6.20 6.47
CA ALA A 52 -6.38 5.18 5.52
C ALA A 52 -7.30 5.19 4.28
N GLU A 53 -8.61 5.28 4.47
CA GLU A 53 -9.58 5.42 3.38
C GLU A 53 -9.37 6.70 2.57
N ALA A 54 -9.00 7.82 3.22
CA ALA A 54 -8.69 9.06 2.53
C ALA A 54 -7.42 8.92 1.66
N ILE A 55 -6.40 8.20 2.13
CA ILE A 55 -5.21 7.87 1.34
C ILE A 55 -5.60 7.08 0.09
N VAL A 56 -6.42 6.03 0.24
CA VAL A 56 -6.87 5.20 -0.89
C VAL A 56 -7.67 6.03 -1.88
N LYS A 57 -8.68 6.77 -1.41
CA LYS A 57 -9.53 7.62 -2.27
C LYS A 57 -8.70 8.61 -3.09
N ARG A 58 -7.74 9.28 -2.46
CA ARG A 58 -6.85 10.24 -3.14
C ARG A 58 -6.04 9.56 -4.24
N ASN A 59 -5.43 8.41 -3.96
CA ASN A 59 -4.61 7.71 -4.95
C ASN A 59 -5.45 7.08 -6.07
N THR A 60 -6.65 6.59 -5.76
CA THR A 60 -7.62 6.17 -6.78
C THR A 60 -7.96 7.31 -7.74
N LEU A 61 -8.18 8.53 -7.24
CA LEU A 61 -8.42 9.70 -8.09
C LEU A 61 -7.20 10.06 -8.95
N TRP A 62 -5.99 10.01 -8.37
CA TRP A 62 -4.75 10.17 -9.13
C TRP A 62 -4.58 9.08 -10.19
N ALA A 63 -5.02 7.85 -9.92
CA ALA A 63 -4.95 6.72 -10.84
C ALA A 63 -5.88 6.90 -12.05
N VAL A 64 -7.06 7.49 -11.86
CA VAL A 64 -7.94 7.91 -12.97
C VAL A 64 -7.22 8.92 -13.87
N GLY A 65 -6.55 9.92 -13.29
CA GLY A 65 -5.81 10.93 -14.04
C GLY A 65 -4.55 10.39 -14.73
N ALA A 66 -3.82 9.47 -14.09
CA ALA A 66 -2.62 8.85 -14.65
C ALA A 66 -2.95 7.89 -15.81
N GLY A 67 -4.12 7.23 -15.79
CA GLY A 67 -4.60 6.38 -16.87
C GLY A 67 -5.01 7.13 -18.14
N ALA A 68 -5.02 8.47 -18.12
CA ALA A 68 -5.33 9.33 -19.26
C ALA A 68 -4.09 9.79 -20.04
N LEU A 69 -2.88 9.46 -19.57
CA LEU A 69 -1.66 9.65 -20.34
C LEU A 69 -1.68 8.67 -21.52
N ILE A 70 -1.24 9.14 -22.69
CA ILE A 70 -1.46 8.47 -24.00
C ILE A 70 -0.22 7.63 -24.40
N PHE A 71 0.79 7.52 -23.53
CA PHE A 71 2.07 6.88 -23.84
C PHE A 71 2.20 5.53 -23.12
N PRO A 72 2.16 4.39 -23.85
CA PRO A 72 2.03 3.04 -23.27
C PRO A 72 3.00 2.69 -22.14
N VAL A 73 4.23 3.20 -22.15
CA VAL A 73 5.25 2.92 -21.14
C VAL A 73 5.15 3.87 -19.94
N VAL A 74 4.81 5.14 -20.19
CA VAL A 74 4.70 6.17 -19.14
C VAL A 74 3.52 5.86 -18.22
N ASP A 75 2.42 5.39 -18.80
CA ASP A 75 1.18 5.11 -18.06
C ASP A 75 1.38 3.99 -17.03
N VAL A 76 2.12 2.93 -17.38
CA VAL A 76 2.41 1.79 -16.50
C VAL A 76 3.33 2.18 -15.35
N VAL A 77 4.36 2.98 -15.63
CA VAL A 77 5.30 3.48 -14.60
C VAL A 77 4.57 4.43 -13.66
N ALA A 78 3.76 5.34 -14.20
CA ALA A 78 2.97 6.29 -13.42
C ALA A 78 1.95 5.56 -12.53
N ALA A 79 1.20 4.59 -13.06
CA ALA A 79 0.26 3.80 -12.28
C ALA A 79 0.94 3.00 -11.16
N SER A 80 2.10 2.39 -11.46
CA SER A 80 2.91 1.70 -10.46
C SER A 80 3.40 2.64 -9.36
N ALA A 81 3.84 3.85 -9.72
CA ALA A 81 4.27 4.85 -8.75
C ALA A 81 3.12 5.30 -7.82
N VAL A 82 1.91 5.48 -8.37
CA VAL A 82 0.71 5.80 -7.57
C VAL A 82 0.42 4.68 -6.56
N GLN A 83 0.43 3.42 -7.01
CA GLN A 83 0.14 2.26 -6.15
C GLN A 83 1.21 2.08 -5.06
N LEU A 84 2.50 2.24 -5.39
CA LEU A 84 3.59 2.13 -4.42
C LEU A 84 3.57 3.29 -3.41
N LYS A 85 3.29 4.51 -3.85
CA LYS A 85 3.12 5.67 -2.97
C LYS A 85 1.94 5.48 -2.02
N MET A 86 0.83 4.90 -2.50
CA MET A 86 -0.32 4.56 -1.66
C MET A 86 0.07 3.56 -0.57
N LEU A 87 0.71 2.44 -0.94
CA LEU A 87 1.15 1.43 0.02
C LEU A 87 2.17 1.99 1.02
N LYS A 88 3.05 2.89 0.58
CA LYS A 88 3.98 3.58 1.48
C LYS A 88 3.23 4.40 2.52
N ASN A 89 2.30 5.26 2.09
CA ASN A 89 1.54 6.11 3.02
C ASN A 89 0.68 5.28 3.99
N LEU A 90 0.11 4.16 3.52
CA LEU A 90 -0.58 3.22 4.41
C LEU A 90 0.41 2.62 5.42
N SER A 91 1.56 2.14 4.97
CA SER A 91 2.58 1.56 5.85
C SER A 91 3.03 2.56 6.91
N ASP A 92 3.29 3.82 6.52
CA ASP A 92 3.64 4.90 7.45
C ASP A 92 2.53 5.15 8.49
N LEU A 93 1.25 5.19 8.04
CA LEU A 93 0.09 5.39 8.92
C LEU A 93 -0.09 4.26 9.93
N TYR A 94 0.17 3.01 9.53
CA TYR A 94 0.05 1.84 10.39
C TYR A 94 1.34 1.51 11.17
N GLY A 95 2.41 2.27 10.99
CA GLY A 95 3.71 2.00 11.62
C GLY A 95 4.40 0.72 11.11
N VAL A 96 4.07 0.28 9.89
CA VAL A 96 4.63 -0.90 9.23
C VAL A 96 5.87 -0.49 8.42
N ASN A 97 6.91 -1.32 8.44
CA ASN A 97 8.10 -1.07 7.62
C ASN A 97 7.78 -1.23 6.12
N PHE A 98 7.91 -0.15 5.37
CA PHE A 98 7.74 -0.17 3.92
C PHE A 98 9.00 -0.70 3.21
N SER A 99 8.80 -1.58 2.23
CA SER A 99 9.85 -2.00 1.30
C SER A 99 9.29 -1.99 -0.11
N GLU A 100 9.89 -1.16 -0.97
CA GLU A 100 9.44 -1.00 -2.35
C GLU A 100 9.53 -2.32 -3.13
N GLY A 101 10.61 -3.09 -2.92
CA GLY A 101 10.80 -4.39 -3.57
C GLY A 101 9.73 -5.41 -3.20
N ILE A 102 9.29 -5.43 -1.94
CA ILE A 102 8.20 -6.31 -1.47
C ILE A 102 6.87 -5.79 -2.02
N ALA A 103 6.59 -4.50 -1.87
CA ALA A 103 5.36 -3.88 -2.35
C ALA A 103 5.14 -4.14 -3.86
N LYS A 104 6.18 -3.97 -4.69
CA LYS A 104 6.16 -4.29 -6.13
C LYS A 104 5.75 -5.75 -6.39
N LYS A 105 6.36 -6.70 -5.68
CA LYS A 105 6.04 -8.13 -5.79
C LYS A 105 4.59 -8.41 -5.42
N LEU A 106 4.10 -7.84 -4.32
CA LEU A 106 2.72 -8.02 -3.87
C LEU A 106 1.71 -7.45 -4.86
N VAL A 107 1.93 -6.21 -5.30
CA VAL A 107 1.10 -5.55 -6.32
C VAL A 107 1.05 -6.38 -7.61
N SER A 108 2.21 -6.84 -8.11
CA SER A 108 2.27 -7.66 -9.32
C SER A 108 1.58 -9.02 -9.15
N SER A 109 1.67 -9.63 -7.97
CA SER A 109 1.04 -10.91 -7.66
C SER A 109 -0.49 -10.80 -7.62
N LEU A 110 -1.02 -9.74 -6.99
CA LEU A 110 -2.45 -9.46 -6.96
C LEU A 110 -2.98 -9.08 -8.34
N LEU A 111 -2.22 -8.31 -9.12
CA LEU A 111 -2.56 -8.02 -10.51
C LEU A 111 -2.67 -9.32 -11.32
N MET A 112 -1.67 -10.19 -11.24
CA MET A 112 -1.67 -11.48 -11.94
C MET A 112 -2.84 -12.38 -11.51
N SER A 113 -3.29 -12.27 -10.25
CA SER A 113 -4.44 -13.04 -9.76
C SER A 113 -5.74 -12.73 -10.52
N LEU A 114 -5.87 -11.55 -11.13
CA LEU A 114 -7.02 -11.18 -11.96
C LEU A 114 -7.06 -11.88 -13.33
N GLY A 115 -6.04 -12.68 -13.67
CA GLY A 115 -6.02 -13.50 -14.89
C GLY A 115 -6.07 -12.66 -16.16
N GLY A 116 -7.00 -12.97 -17.08
CA GLY A 116 -7.14 -12.25 -18.35
C GLY A 116 -7.39 -10.74 -18.21
N VAL A 117 -7.92 -10.29 -17.08
CA VAL A 117 -8.11 -8.85 -16.78
C VAL A 117 -6.76 -8.15 -16.53
N ALA A 118 -5.76 -8.86 -16.01
CA ALA A 118 -4.39 -8.34 -15.87
C ALA A 118 -3.78 -7.98 -17.23
N VAL A 119 -4.11 -8.76 -18.27
CA VAL A 119 -3.72 -8.48 -19.66
C VAL A 119 -4.43 -7.22 -20.18
N GLY A 120 -5.68 -6.96 -19.78
CA GLY A 120 -6.35 -5.67 -20.07
C GLY A 120 -5.69 -4.48 -19.36
N VAL A 121 -5.28 -4.63 -18.10
CA VAL A 121 -4.66 -3.56 -17.29
C VAL A 121 -3.16 -3.36 -17.62
N GLY A 122 -2.50 -4.33 -18.26
CA GLY A 122 -1.09 -4.22 -18.69
C GLY A 122 -0.91 -4.02 -20.20
N ALA A 123 -1.82 -4.52 -21.02
CA ALA A 123 -1.68 -4.57 -22.48
C ALA A 123 -2.79 -3.83 -23.25
N ALA A 124 -3.79 -3.21 -22.61
CA ALA A 124 -4.82 -2.44 -23.35
C ALA A 124 -4.24 -1.25 -24.14
N SER A 125 -3.08 -0.72 -23.76
CA SER A 125 -2.38 0.30 -24.56
C SER A 125 -1.75 -0.26 -25.84
N LEU A 126 -1.44 -1.57 -25.88
CA LEU A 126 -0.92 -2.27 -27.07
C LEU A 126 -2.04 -2.87 -27.92
N ILE A 127 -3.14 -3.31 -27.30
CA ILE A 127 -4.31 -3.87 -28.01
C ILE A 127 -5.04 -2.78 -28.81
N LYS A 128 -4.99 -1.51 -28.38
CA LYS A 128 -5.49 -0.36 -29.18
C LYS A 128 -4.71 -0.11 -30.48
N LEU A 129 -3.55 -0.74 -30.70
CA LEU A 129 -2.79 -0.65 -31.96
C LEU A 129 -3.24 -1.68 -33.01
N ILE A 130 -4.10 -2.64 -32.63
CA ILE A 130 -4.65 -3.65 -33.55
C ILE A 130 -6.11 -3.29 -33.85
N PRO A 131 -6.41 -2.58 -34.95
CA PRO A 131 -7.79 -2.32 -35.33
C PRO A 131 -8.52 -3.64 -35.59
N GLY A 132 -9.67 -3.84 -34.93
CA GLY A 132 -10.52 -5.02 -35.11
C GLY A 132 -10.52 -6.03 -33.95
N VAL A 133 -9.57 -5.97 -33.01
CA VAL A 133 -9.55 -6.84 -31.81
C VAL A 133 -9.84 -5.99 -30.56
N GLY A 134 -11.04 -5.38 -30.50
CA GLY A 134 -11.36 -4.39 -29.45
C GLY A 134 -12.60 -4.67 -28.62
N SER A 135 -13.53 -5.49 -29.10
CA SER A 135 -14.91 -5.46 -28.58
C SER A 135 -15.24 -6.49 -27.49
N ALA A 136 -14.26 -7.28 -27.03
CA ALA A 136 -14.53 -8.44 -26.17
C ALA A 136 -14.08 -8.29 -24.70
N LEU A 137 -13.43 -7.20 -24.30
CA LEU A 137 -13.11 -6.93 -22.89
C LEU A 137 -14.27 -6.16 -22.24
N GLY A 138 -15.37 -6.88 -22.01
CA GLY A 138 -16.65 -6.31 -21.57
C GLY A 138 -16.53 -5.35 -20.38
N VAL A 139 -17.07 -4.14 -20.59
CA VAL A 139 -17.69 -3.23 -19.61
C VAL A 139 -16.84 -2.09 -18.97
N LEU A 140 -15.50 -2.08 -18.96
CA LEU A 140 -14.70 -0.93 -18.44
C LEU A 140 -13.60 -0.41 -19.38
N THR A 141 -13.38 0.90 -19.40
CA THR A 141 -12.18 1.51 -20.02
C THR A 141 -10.97 1.36 -19.10
N PHE A 142 -9.77 1.22 -19.67
CA PHE A 142 -8.48 1.11 -18.95
C PHE A 142 -8.31 2.01 -17.70
N PRO A 143 -8.63 3.33 -17.74
CA PRO A 143 -8.47 4.19 -16.56
C PRO A 143 -9.33 3.75 -15.37
N LEU A 144 -10.53 3.26 -15.64
CA LEU A 144 -11.44 2.78 -14.61
C LEU A 144 -10.93 1.47 -14.00
N SER A 145 -10.34 0.58 -14.81
CA SER A 145 -9.76 -0.66 -14.30
C SER A 145 -8.56 -0.40 -13.42
N VAL A 146 -7.72 0.57 -13.79
CA VAL A 146 -6.59 1.04 -12.98
C VAL A 146 -7.08 1.66 -11.67
N ALA A 147 -8.16 2.44 -11.71
CA ALA A 147 -8.79 3.00 -10.50
C ALA A 147 -9.39 1.92 -9.59
N ALA A 148 -10.16 0.97 -10.15
CA ALA A 148 -10.74 -0.15 -9.41
C ALA A 148 -9.66 -1.02 -8.76
N PHE A 149 -8.58 -1.31 -9.50
CA PHE A 149 -7.41 -2.03 -8.98
C PHE A 149 -6.75 -1.29 -7.83
N THR A 150 -6.52 0.02 -7.97
CA THR A 150 -5.92 0.87 -6.92
C THR A 150 -6.79 0.89 -5.67
N ASN A 151 -8.11 1.02 -5.83
CA ASN A 151 -9.05 1.00 -4.71
C ASN A 151 -9.06 -0.37 -3.99
N ALA A 152 -9.13 -1.46 -4.75
CA ALA A 152 -9.13 -2.81 -4.21
C ALA A 152 -7.83 -3.15 -3.47
N LEU A 153 -6.68 -2.75 -4.03
CA LEU A 153 -5.38 -2.88 -3.36
C LEU A 153 -5.40 -2.17 -2.01
N GLY A 154 -5.86 -0.91 -2.00
CA GLY A 154 -5.98 -0.12 -0.79
C GLY A 154 -6.82 -0.80 0.28
N ARG A 155 -8.02 -1.27 -0.08
CA ARG A 155 -8.95 -1.97 0.83
C ARG A 155 -8.33 -3.21 1.45
N VAL A 156 -7.69 -4.05 0.64
CA VAL A 156 -7.07 -5.29 1.10
C VAL A 156 -5.90 -5.03 2.05
N PHE A 157 -5.04 -4.05 1.75
CA PHE A 157 -3.92 -3.70 2.65
C PHE A 157 -4.38 -3.00 3.93
N ILE A 158 -5.42 -2.17 3.87
CA ILE A 158 -6.04 -1.59 5.08
C ILE A 158 -6.51 -2.71 6.00
N MET A 159 -7.30 -3.66 5.48
CA MET A 159 -7.81 -4.77 6.28
C MET A 159 -6.65 -5.59 6.90
N HIS A 160 -5.62 -5.86 6.11
CA HIS A 160 -4.44 -6.60 6.57
C HIS A 160 -3.69 -5.86 7.69
N PHE A 161 -3.46 -4.56 7.53
CA PHE A 161 -2.75 -3.75 8.53
C PHE A 161 -3.58 -3.48 9.79
N GLU A 162 -4.90 -3.28 9.67
CA GLU A 162 -5.83 -3.21 10.82
C GLU A 162 -5.82 -4.51 11.63
N SER A 163 -5.59 -5.65 10.96
CA SER A 163 -5.42 -6.96 11.60
C SER A 163 -4.04 -7.16 12.24
N GLY A 164 -3.17 -6.14 12.21
CA GLY A 164 -1.81 -6.19 12.74
C GLY A 164 -0.78 -6.81 11.79
N GLY A 165 -1.13 -7.04 10.54
CA GLY A 165 -0.23 -7.57 9.52
C GLY A 165 0.79 -6.54 9.00
N THR A 166 1.77 -7.03 8.25
CA THR A 166 2.84 -6.26 7.62
C THR A 166 2.97 -6.59 6.14
N LEU A 167 3.86 -5.90 5.42
CA LEU A 167 4.16 -6.28 4.03
C LEU A 167 4.83 -7.66 3.91
N LEU A 168 5.55 -8.11 4.95
CA LEU A 168 6.33 -9.35 4.91
C LEU A 168 5.47 -10.61 5.12
N ASP A 169 4.40 -10.49 5.89
CA ASP A 169 3.48 -11.59 6.21
C ASP A 169 2.23 -11.60 5.32
N PHE A 170 2.10 -10.63 4.41
CA PHE A 170 1.02 -10.61 3.44
C PHE A 170 1.12 -11.79 2.48
N ASP A 171 0.12 -12.65 2.48
CA ASP A 171 0.03 -13.79 1.57
C ASP A 171 -0.90 -13.47 0.39
N PRO A 172 -0.35 -13.09 -0.78
CA PRO A 172 -1.17 -12.72 -1.91
C PRO A 172 -2.00 -13.88 -2.44
N LYS A 173 -1.62 -15.15 -2.21
CA LYS A 173 -2.39 -16.33 -2.65
C LYS A 173 -3.66 -16.51 -1.82
N LYS A 174 -3.56 -16.35 -0.51
CA LYS A 174 -4.72 -16.41 0.39
C LYS A 174 -5.69 -15.24 0.16
N MET A 175 -5.15 -14.10 -0.23
CA MET A 175 -5.91 -12.87 -0.44
C MET A 175 -6.52 -12.74 -1.85
N GLN A 176 -6.26 -13.65 -2.79
CA GLN A 176 -6.69 -13.49 -4.20
C GLN A 176 -8.21 -13.39 -4.35
N GLU A 177 -8.95 -14.27 -3.68
CA GLU A 177 -10.41 -14.30 -3.81
C GLU A 177 -11.03 -13.03 -3.22
N HIS A 178 -10.59 -12.64 -2.03
CA HIS A 178 -11.03 -11.39 -1.41
C HIS A 178 -10.66 -10.17 -2.27
N PHE A 179 -9.44 -10.14 -2.81
CA PHE A 179 -8.98 -9.10 -3.70
C PHE A 179 -9.82 -9.01 -4.99
N LYS A 180 -10.16 -10.15 -5.62
CA LYS A 180 -11.06 -10.19 -6.78
C LYS A 180 -12.43 -9.61 -6.44
N ASN A 181 -12.98 -9.96 -5.28
CA ASN A 181 -14.27 -9.42 -4.84
C ASN A 181 -14.21 -7.92 -4.62
N GLU A 182 -13.15 -7.40 -3.98
CA GLU A 182 -12.95 -5.95 -3.83
C GLU A 182 -12.74 -5.24 -5.16
N PHE A 183 -12.02 -5.87 -6.10
CA PHE A 183 -11.86 -5.36 -7.47
C PHE A 183 -13.20 -5.27 -8.20
N GLU A 184 -14.01 -6.33 -8.17
CA GLU A 184 -15.33 -6.34 -8.80
C GLU A 184 -16.30 -5.34 -8.16
N LYS A 185 -16.30 -5.20 -6.83
CA LYS A 185 -17.08 -4.14 -6.15
C LYS A 185 -16.64 -2.76 -6.60
N ALA A 186 -15.33 -2.48 -6.57
CA ALA A 186 -14.79 -1.20 -7.00
C ALA A 186 -15.12 -0.92 -8.47
N ARG A 187 -15.08 -1.96 -9.31
CA ARG A 187 -15.47 -1.90 -10.72
C ARG A 187 -16.92 -1.46 -10.88
N LEU A 188 -17.84 -2.12 -10.19
CA LEU A 188 -19.27 -1.83 -10.25
C LEU A 188 -19.60 -0.41 -9.75
N THR A 189 -18.97 0.03 -8.65
CA THR A 189 -19.16 1.39 -8.13
C THR A 189 -18.70 2.44 -9.14
N VAL A 190 -17.52 2.24 -9.74
CA VAL A 190 -16.97 3.17 -10.73
C VAL A 190 -17.82 3.19 -12.01
N ASP A 191 -18.38 2.04 -12.41
CA ASP A 191 -19.31 1.94 -13.54
C ASP A 191 -20.62 2.68 -13.32
N GLN A 192 -21.19 2.58 -12.11
CA GLN A 192 -22.44 3.24 -11.75
C GLN A 192 -22.27 4.76 -11.79
N LEU A 193 -21.20 5.28 -11.19
CA LEU A 193 -20.87 6.70 -11.22
C LEU A 193 -20.77 7.24 -12.66
N ARG A 194 -20.10 6.52 -13.57
CA ARG A 194 -20.03 6.90 -14.99
C ARG A 194 -21.41 6.97 -15.64
N LYS A 195 -22.27 5.99 -15.36
CA LYS A 195 -23.62 5.92 -15.96
C LYS A 195 -24.50 7.06 -15.45
N GLU A 196 -24.39 7.41 -14.17
CA GLU A 196 -25.08 8.56 -13.58
C GLU A 196 -24.63 9.88 -14.22
N ASP A 197 -23.32 10.12 -14.33
CA ASP A 197 -22.77 11.32 -14.98
C ASP A 197 -23.23 11.46 -16.45
N SER A 198 -23.26 10.35 -17.19
CA SER A 198 -23.71 10.33 -18.59
C SER A 198 -25.21 10.63 -18.74
N GLN A 199 -26.05 10.23 -17.79
CA GLN A 199 -27.49 10.48 -17.78
C GLN A 199 -27.83 11.93 -17.38
N VAL A 200 -27.06 12.51 -16.45
CA VAL A 200 -27.19 13.91 -16.06
C VAL A 200 -26.78 14.82 -17.22
N GLU A 201 -25.68 14.52 -17.92
CA GLU A 201 -25.22 15.30 -19.06
C GLU A 201 -26.20 15.22 -20.26
N THR A 202 -26.83 14.06 -20.47
CA THR A 202 -27.86 13.87 -21.50
C THR A 202 -29.14 14.66 -21.19
N THR A 203 -29.58 14.66 -19.93
CA THR A 203 -30.76 15.42 -19.47
C THR A 203 -30.53 16.93 -19.60
N VAL A 204 -29.38 17.44 -19.13
CA VAL A 204 -29.03 18.88 -19.20
C VAL A 204 -28.88 19.35 -20.66
N ARG A 205 -28.37 18.49 -21.55
CA ARG A 205 -28.25 18.80 -22.99
C ARG A 205 -29.60 18.75 -23.72
N ALA A 206 -30.54 17.93 -23.27
CA ALA A 206 -31.90 17.90 -23.78
C ALA A 206 -32.66 19.19 -23.40
N GLU A 207 -32.60 19.61 -22.14
CA GLU A 207 -33.23 20.86 -21.66
C GLU A 207 -32.66 22.11 -22.35
N ARG A 208 -31.34 22.14 -22.62
CA ARG A 208 -30.67 23.26 -23.31
C ARG A 208 -30.92 23.29 -24.84
N ARG A 209 -31.60 22.29 -25.40
CA ARG A 209 -32.01 22.27 -26.83
C ARG A 209 -33.48 22.67 -27.02
N GLU A 210 -34.26 22.73 -25.95
CA GLU A 210 -35.67 23.14 -25.95
C GLU A 210 -35.89 24.61 -25.52
N THR A 211 -34.80 25.36 -25.33
CA THR A 211 -34.78 26.81 -25.04
C THR A 211 -34.03 27.58 -26.11
#